data_AF-A0A7K9M209-F1
#
_entry.id   AF-A0A7K9M209-F1
#
_cell.length_a   1.000
_cell.length_b   1.000
_cell.length_c   1.000
_cell.angle_alpha   90.00
_cell.angle_beta   90.00
_cell.angle_gamma   90.00
#
_symmetry.space_group_name_H-M   'P 1'
#
loop_
_entity.id
_entity.type
_entity.pdbx_description
1 polymer ?
#
loop_
_entity_poly.entity_id
_entity_poly.type
_entity_poly.pdbx_seq_one_letter_code
_entity_poly.pdbx_strand_id
1 'polypeptide(L)' 'DCLCAQGCYWKDLPRLGRDLAKTVALDHTIQGFPAQAANWIPVPRWRGDLRDEELLRLTPLLGRL' A
#
# COMPACT_ATOMS: atom_id res chain seq x y z
N ASP A 1 5.16 9.82 9.76
CA ASP A 1 5.73 10.81 8.82
C ASP A 1 6.34 10.15 7.59
N CYS A 2 6.08 10.70 6.41
CA CYS A 2 6.64 10.25 5.13
C CYS A 2 8.05 10.83 4.91
N LEU A 3 8.87 10.20 4.06
CA LEU A 3 10.14 10.78 3.63
C LEU A 3 9.90 11.80 2.51
N CYS A 4 10.24 13.07 2.74
CA CYS A 4 10.23 14.08 1.69
C CYS A 4 11.56 14.04 0.93
N ALA A 5 11.50 13.73 -0.36
CA ALA A 5 12.67 13.73 -1.25
C ALA A 5 12.27 14.20 -2.66
N GLN A 6 13.03 15.16 -3.21
CA GLN A 6 12.80 15.71 -4.55
C GLN A 6 11.36 16.23 -4.78
N GLY A 7 10.76 16.85 -3.76
CA GLY A 7 9.39 17.38 -3.83
C GLY A 7 8.29 16.31 -3.78
N CYS A 8 8.64 15.04 -3.56
CA CYS A 8 7.71 13.93 -3.41
C CYS A 8 7.73 13.39 -1.99
N TYR A 9 6.58 12.88 -1.53
CA TYR A 9 6.45 12.18 -0.26
C TYR A 9 6.45 10.67 -0.50
N TRP A 10 7.48 10.01 0.02
CA TRP A 10 7.69 8.58 -0.11
C TRP A 10 7.30 7.86 1.18
N LYS A 11 6.65 6.72 1.02
CA LYS A 11 6.25 5.84 2.10
C LYS A 11 7.36 4.81 2.32
N ASP A 12 8.23 5.11 3.28
CA ASP A 12 9.36 4.25 3.67
C ASP A 12 8.93 3.26 4.75
N LEU A 13 8.49 2.06 4.33
CA LEU A 13 7.94 1.03 5.23
C LEU A 13 8.89 0.61 6.38
N PRO A 14 10.23 0.48 6.20
CA PRO A 14 11.16 0.25 7.31
C PRO A 14 11.00 1.17 8.52
N ARG A 15 10.56 2.43 8.32
CA ARG A 15 10.35 3.39 9.41
C ARG A 15 9.22 3.02 10.36
N LEU A 16 8.35 2.09 9.97
CA LEU A 16 7.30 1.57 10.84
C LEU A 16 7.85 0.71 11.99
N GLY A 17 9.12 0.28 11.92
CA GLY A 17 9.72 -0.59 12.92
C GLY A 17 9.04 -1.96 12.99
N ARG A 18 8.45 -2.42 11.88
CA ARG A 18 7.77 -3.72 11.75
C ARG A 18 8.60 -4.65 10.87
N ASP A 19 8.44 -5.95 11.10
CA ASP A 19 9.00 -6.97 10.23
C ASP A 19 8.38 -6.85 8.83
N LEU A 20 9.20 -6.51 7.84
CA LEU A 20 8.74 -6.35 6.45
C LEU A 20 8.25 -7.67 5.85
N ALA A 21 8.71 -8.83 6.36
CA ALA A 21 8.17 -10.12 5.91
C ALA A 21 6.70 -10.33 6.34
N LYS A 22 6.20 -9.53 7.29
CA LYS A 22 4.84 -9.59 7.85
C LYS A 22 4.06 -8.29 7.66
N THR A 23 4.53 -7.41 6.78
CA THR A 23 3.95 -6.09 6.56
C THR A 23 3.56 -5.94 5.11
N VAL A 24 2.34 -5.47 4.85
CA VAL A 24 1.88 -5.08 3.52
C VAL A 24 1.29 -3.67 3.56
N ALA A 25 1.39 -2.96 2.44
CA ALA A 25 0.88 -1.62 2.25
C ALA A 25 -0.11 -1.62 1.08
N LEU A 26 -1.30 -1.07 1.31
CA LEU A 26 -2.34 -0.90 0.32
C LEU A 26 -2.36 0.56 -0.13
N ASP A 27 -2.31 0.80 -1.44
CA ASP A 27 -2.39 2.17 -1.97
C ASP A 27 -2.89 2.23 -3.41
N HIS A 28 -3.52 3.35 -3.73
CA HIS A 28 -3.94 3.73 -5.07
C HIS A 28 -2.86 4.42 -5.90
N THR A 29 -1.79 4.86 -5.24
CA THR A 29 -0.58 5.34 -5.86
C THR A 29 0.58 4.66 -5.17
N ILE A 30 1.30 3.76 -5.85
CA ILE A 30 2.51 3.18 -5.27
C ILE A 30 3.55 4.30 -5.18
N GLN A 31 3.68 4.90 -3.99
CA GLN A 31 4.68 5.92 -3.64
C GLN A 31 5.70 5.34 -2.65
N GLY A 32 6.14 4.12 -2.93
CA GLY A 32 7.12 3.37 -2.14
C GLY A 32 8.42 3.15 -2.90
N PHE A 33 9.42 2.61 -2.19
CA PHE A 33 10.71 2.33 -2.80
C PHE A 33 10.67 1.02 -3.59
N PRO A 34 11.40 0.90 -4.72
CA PRO A 34 11.46 -0.34 -5.51
C PRO A 34 11.91 -1.56 -4.69
N ALA A 35 12.81 -1.37 -3.71
CA ALA A 35 13.28 -2.43 -2.82
C ALA A 35 12.16 -3.04 -1.95
N GLN A 36 11.02 -2.37 -1.84
CA GLN A 36 9.87 -2.78 -1.03
C GLN A 36 8.70 -3.25 -1.90
N ALA A 37 8.91 -3.47 -3.21
CA ALA A 37 7.84 -3.79 -4.17
C ALA A 37 6.96 -4.96 -3.72
N ALA A 38 7.54 -5.99 -3.09
CA ALA A 38 6.80 -7.14 -2.58
C ALA A 38 5.80 -6.83 -1.45
N ASN A 39 5.97 -5.68 -0.77
CA ASN A 39 5.07 -5.24 0.28
C ASN A 39 3.86 -4.46 -0.24
N TRP A 40 3.84 -4.07 -1.52
CA TRP A 40 2.80 -3.20 -2.07
C TRP A 40 1.69 -4.00 -2.76
N ILE A 41 0.45 -3.76 -2.35
CA ILE A 41 -0.75 -4.25 -3.01
C ILE A 41 -1.47 -3.03 -3.59
N PRO A 42 -1.47 -2.82 -4.92
CA PRO A 42 -2.17 -1.70 -5.52
C PRO A 42 -3.68 -1.88 -5.43
N VAL A 43 -4.39 -0.80 -5.08
CA VAL A 43 -5.86 -0.76 -5.02
C VAL A 43 -6.36 0.37 -5.90
N PRO A 44 -7.39 0.19 -6.75
CA PRO A 44 -7.90 1.29 -7.56
C PRO A 44 -8.31 2.51 -6.72
N ARG A 45 -8.09 3.72 -7.24
CA ARG A 45 -8.62 4.94 -6.62
C ARG A 45 -10.15 4.87 -6.63
N TRP A 46 -10.77 5.05 -5.47
CA TRP A 46 -12.21 5.23 -5.37
C TRP A 46 -12.64 6.53 -6.05
N ARG A 47 -13.68 6.46 -6.89
CA ARG A 47 -14.19 7.59 -7.69
C ARG A 47 -15.61 8.00 -7.34
N GLY A 48 -16.15 7.49 -6.23
CA GLY A 48 -17.52 7.81 -5.79
C GLY A 48 -18.60 6.82 -6.23
N ASP A 49 -18.26 5.70 -6.88
CA ASP A 49 -19.24 4.65 -7.18
C ASP A 49 -19.69 3.99 -5.87
N LEU A 50 -20.99 4.02 -5.61
CA LEU A 50 -21.61 3.40 -4.43
C LEU A 50 -21.64 1.87 -4.53
N ARG A 51 -21.40 1.31 -5.72
CA ARG A 51 -21.30 -0.13 -5.99
C ARG A 51 -19.84 -0.61 -6.03
N ASP A 52 -18.89 0.23 -5.64
CA ASP A 52 -17.48 -0.17 -5.54
C ASP A 52 -17.33 -1.25 -4.46
N GLU A 53 -16.71 -2.37 -4.84
CA GLU A 53 -16.47 -3.52 -3.97
C GLU A 53 -14.97 -3.90 -3.93
N GLU A 54 -14.07 -3.01 -4.35
CA GLU A 54 -12.65 -3.37 -4.53
C GLU A 54 -12.00 -3.82 -3.22
N LEU A 55 -12.32 -3.17 -2.09
CA LEU A 55 -11.83 -3.58 -0.77
C LEU A 55 -12.42 -4.92 -0.32
N LEU A 56 -13.69 -5.20 -0.64
CA LEU A 56 -14.30 -6.50 -0.33
C LEU A 56 -13.59 -7.62 -1.10
N ARG A 57 -13.27 -7.40 -2.37
CA ARG A 57 -12.53 -8.34 -3.23
C ARG A 57 -11.12 -8.63 -2.74
N LEU A 58 -10.49 -7.69 -2.02
CA LEU A 58 -9.16 -7.89 -1.42
C LEU A 58 -9.18 -8.74 -0.15
N THR A 59 -10.32 -8.83 0.54
CA THR A 59 -10.40 -9.50 1.85
C THR A 59 -9.94 -10.97 1.81
N PRO A 60 -10.35 -11.80 0.82
CA PRO A 60 -9.88 -13.19 0.74
C PRO A 60 -8.38 -13.33 0.47
N LEU A 61 -7.78 -12.37 -0.25
CA LEU A 61 -6.33 -12.36 -0.50
C LEU A 61 -5.59 -12.04 0.79
N LEU A 62 -5.99 -10.97 1.49
CA LEU A 62 -5.36 -10.55 2.74
C LEU A 62 -5.46 -11.61 3.83
N GLY A 63 -6.55 -12.38 3.87
CA GLY A 63 -6.71 -13.49 4.82
C GLY A 63 -5.80 -14.70 4.58
N ARG A 64 -5.07 -14.75 3.46
CA ARG A 64 -4.13 -15.83 3.10
C ARG A 64 -2.66 -15.44 3.24
N LEU A 65 -2.37 -14.16 3.45
CA LEU A 65 -1.03 -13.63 3.68
C LEU A 65 -0.63 -13.84 5.16
#